data_AF-A0A2D8GBA6-F1
#
_entry.id   AF-A0A2D8GBA6-F1
#
_cell.length_a   1.000
_cell.length_b   1.000
_cell.length_c   1.000
_cell.angle_alpha   90.00
_cell.angle_beta   90.00
_cell.angle_gamma   90.00
#
_symmetry.space_group_name_H-M   'P 1'
#
loop_
_entity.id
_entity.type
_entity.pdbx_description
1 polymer ?
#
loop_
_entity_poly.entity_id
_entity_poly.type
_entity_poly.pdbx_seq_one_letter_code
_entity_poly.pdbx_strand_id
1 'polypeptide(L)'
;MKKLFFLILFLPSFVICQSVEELYGDRIELLGIPFKDPFVLCQVLIAIFLVIIFLQSSLDKIFDRKNNMAFFESYFSNTLLRYITPYLLTIITIFELAGSATLIYGVYYAFTAKTTLWIFYGYVILALTIMFLLLGQRIAKDYEGSANLVPYFILIMLGIMSMY
;
A
#
# COMPACT_ATOMS: atom_id res chain seq x y z
N MET A 1 -23.69 -15.89 62.47
CA MET A 1 -22.58 -15.88 61.49
C MET A 1 -23.12 -16.00 60.05
N LYS A 2 -23.79 -14.95 59.53
CA LYS A 2 -24.35 -14.89 58.16
C LYS A 2 -24.19 -13.48 57.57
N LYS A 3 -22.98 -12.92 57.67
CA LYS A 3 -22.63 -11.61 57.06
C LYS A 3 -21.23 -11.64 56.42
N LEU A 4 -20.80 -12.79 55.92
CA LEU A 4 -19.49 -12.93 55.26
C LEU A 4 -19.58 -13.67 53.92
N PHE A 5 -20.72 -13.54 53.22
CA PHE A 5 -20.96 -14.20 51.93
C PHE A 5 -21.51 -13.25 50.85
N PHE A 6 -21.37 -11.94 51.05
CA PHE A 6 -21.51 -10.95 49.98
C PHE A 6 -20.08 -10.48 49.64
N LEU A 7 -19.31 -11.30 48.91
CA LEU A 7 -19.21 -11.20 47.44
C LEU A 7 -18.43 -9.90 47.11
N ILE A 8 -17.11 -9.85 47.34
CA ILE A 8 -16.08 -10.25 46.35
C ILE A 8 -16.59 -10.08 44.91
N LEU A 9 -17.04 -8.88 44.55
CA LEU A 9 -17.48 -8.57 43.17
C LEU A 9 -17.18 -7.13 42.77
N PHE A 10 -16.05 -6.58 43.23
CA PHE A 10 -15.52 -5.30 42.75
C PHE A 10 -13.99 -5.26 42.80
N LEU A 11 -13.33 -6.34 42.37
CA LEU A 11 -12.00 -6.15 41.79
C LEU A 11 -12.26 -5.78 40.33
N PRO A 12 -11.90 -4.57 39.87
CA PRO A 12 -11.79 -4.36 38.45
C PRO A 12 -10.72 -5.35 38.03
N SER A 13 -11.09 -6.37 37.26
CA SER A 13 -10.15 -7.08 36.44
C SER A 13 -9.66 -6.05 35.41
N PHE A 14 -8.75 -5.17 35.84
CA PHE A 14 -7.69 -4.65 34.99
C PHE A 14 -6.88 -5.89 34.59
N VAL A 15 -7.46 -6.69 33.69
CA VAL A 15 -6.65 -7.45 32.75
C VAL A 15 -5.92 -6.36 32.00
N ILE A 16 -4.67 -6.15 32.35
CA ILE A 16 -3.73 -5.45 31.49
C ILE A 16 -3.78 -6.25 30.19
N CYS A 17 -4.54 -5.77 29.21
CA CYS A 17 -4.50 -6.30 27.86
C CYS A 17 -3.11 -5.91 27.36
N GLN A 18 -2.12 -6.74 27.66
CA GLN A 18 -0.78 -6.53 27.15
C GLN A 18 -0.86 -6.69 25.63
N SER A 19 -0.48 -5.64 24.90
CA SER A 19 -0.33 -5.75 23.46
C SER A 19 0.73 -6.80 23.15
N VAL A 20 0.70 -7.38 21.95
CA VAL A 20 1.73 -8.33 21.49
C VAL A 20 3.13 -7.71 21.62
N GLU A 21 3.24 -6.39 21.41
CA GLU A 21 4.45 -5.59 21.60
C GLU A 21 4.97 -5.64 23.06
N GLU A 22 4.10 -5.52 24.06
CA GLU A 22 4.48 -5.60 25.49
C GLU A 22 4.90 -7.02 25.92
N LEU A 23 4.33 -8.05 25.32
CA LEU A 23 4.61 -9.46 25.67
C LEU A 23 5.89 -10.00 25.02
N TYR A 24 6.19 -9.56 23.79
CA TYR A 24 7.26 -10.16 22.99
C TYR A 24 8.43 -9.21 22.70
N GLY A 25 8.28 -7.89 22.79
CA GLY A 25 9.33 -6.90 22.50
C GLY A 25 9.87 -6.96 21.06
N ASP A 26 10.95 -6.21 20.78
CA ASP A 26 11.66 -6.13 19.49
C ASP A 26 12.39 -7.44 19.10
N ARG A 27 11.72 -8.60 19.10
CA ARG A 27 12.34 -9.90 18.77
C ARG A 27 12.41 -10.21 17.27
N ILE A 28 11.92 -9.31 16.42
CA ILE A 28 11.89 -9.54 14.98
C ILE A 28 13.04 -8.78 14.34
N GLU A 29 14.02 -9.53 13.86
CA GLU A 29 15.17 -8.99 13.14
C GLU A 29 15.11 -9.43 11.67
N LEU A 30 15.28 -8.48 10.75
CA LEU A 30 15.51 -8.77 9.33
C LEU A 30 16.94 -8.35 8.99
N LEU A 31 17.76 -9.29 8.53
CA LEU A 31 19.17 -9.05 8.17
C LEU A 31 20.00 -8.41 9.30
N GLY A 32 19.69 -8.74 10.56
CA GLY A 32 20.36 -8.18 11.74
C GLY A 32 19.90 -6.76 12.11
N ILE A 33 18.84 -6.26 11.48
CA ILE A 33 18.23 -4.98 11.83
C ILE A 33 16.97 -5.26 12.67
N PRO A 34 16.92 -4.79 13.94
CA PRO A 34 15.76 -5.00 14.79
C PRO A 34 14.57 -4.14 14.34
N PHE A 35 13.41 -4.77 14.26
CA PHE A 35 12.13 -4.14 14.02
C PHE A 35 11.33 -4.06 15.31
N LYS A 36 10.73 -2.89 15.52
CA LYS A 36 9.91 -2.61 16.70
C LYS A 36 8.65 -3.47 16.75
N ASP A 37 8.06 -3.75 15.59
CA ASP A 37 6.79 -4.48 15.48
C ASP A 37 6.79 -5.34 14.19
N PRO A 38 6.30 -6.60 14.21
CA PRO A 38 6.02 -7.38 13.00
C PRO A 38 5.25 -6.62 11.92
N PHE A 39 4.36 -5.70 12.30
CA PHE A 39 3.64 -4.86 11.34
C PHE A 39 4.57 -3.94 10.53
N VAL A 40 5.64 -3.40 11.13
CA VAL A 40 6.63 -2.58 10.41
C VAL A 40 7.33 -3.41 9.33
N LEU A 41 7.65 -4.68 9.63
CA LEU A 41 8.22 -5.59 8.64
C LEU A 41 7.24 -5.80 7.47
N CYS A 42 5.96 -6.04 7.74
CA CYS A 42 4.92 -6.16 6.71
C CYS A 42 4.83 -4.88 5.85
N GLN A 43 4.87 -3.70 6.47
CA GLN A 43 4.87 -2.41 5.77
C GLN A 43 6.09 -2.29 4.85
N VAL A 44 7.28 -2.69 5.28
CA VAL A 44 8.47 -2.61 4.43
C VAL A 44 8.40 -3.61 3.26
N LEU A 45 7.97 -4.85 3.52
CA LEU A 45 7.88 -5.88 2.48
C LEU A 45 6.82 -5.56 1.42
N ILE A 46 5.65 -5.08 1.82
CA ILE A 46 4.61 -4.62 0.90
C ILE A 46 5.11 -3.42 0.08
N ALA A 47 5.83 -2.48 0.70
CA ALA A 47 6.43 -1.35 -0.01
C ALA A 47 7.39 -1.80 -1.11
N ILE A 48 8.30 -2.72 -0.79
CA ILE A 48 9.25 -3.28 -1.76
C ILE A 48 8.51 -3.99 -2.90
N PHE A 49 7.49 -4.79 -2.57
CA PHE A 49 6.67 -5.49 -3.57
C PHE A 49 6.02 -4.50 -4.56
N LEU A 50 5.40 -3.43 -4.04
CA LEU A 50 4.76 -2.42 -4.87
C LEU A 50 5.78 -1.60 -5.68
N VAL A 51 6.96 -1.32 -5.12
CA VAL A 51 8.05 -0.66 -5.87
C VAL A 51 8.42 -1.46 -7.10
N ILE A 52 8.62 -2.78 -6.99
CA ILE A 52 8.98 -3.64 -8.13
C ILE A 52 7.96 -3.48 -9.26
N ILE A 53 6.66 -3.54 -8.93
CA ILE A 53 5.57 -3.51 -9.91
C ILE A 53 5.41 -2.13 -10.52
N PHE A 54 5.24 -1.10 -9.69
CA PHE A 54 4.91 0.25 -10.17
C PHE A 54 6.12 0.99 -10.75
N LEU A 55 7.34 0.72 -10.26
CA LEU A 55 8.54 1.26 -10.89
C LEU A 55 8.77 0.61 -12.25
N GLN A 56 8.64 -0.72 -12.36
CA GLN A 56 8.76 -1.38 -13.67
C GLN A 56 7.68 -0.87 -14.65
N SER A 57 6.43 -0.78 -14.20
CA SER A 57 5.29 -0.25 -14.97
C SER A 57 5.51 1.19 -15.46
N SER A 58 6.09 2.06 -14.64
CA SER A 58 6.36 3.46 -15.01
C SER A 58 7.58 3.60 -15.91
N LEU A 59 8.66 2.85 -15.66
CA LEU A 59 9.85 2.85 -16.51
C LEU A 59 9.54 2.31 -17.91
N ASP A 60 8.71 1.27 -18.01
CA ASP A 60 8.22 0.74 -19.29
C ASP A 60 7.48 1.82 -20.10
N LYS A 61 6.58 2.58 -19.46
CA LYS A 61 5.87 3.71 -20.09
C LYS A 61 6.79 4.87 -20.51
N ILE A 62 7.99 4.97 -19.95
CA ILE A 62 8.98 6.01 -20.31
C ILE A 62 9.84 5.52 -21.47
N PHE A 63 10.42 4.32 -21.35
CA PHE A 63 11.38 3.80 -22.31
C PHE A 63 10.70 3.20 -23.55
N ASP A 64 9.58 2.50 -23.39
CA ASP A 64 8.75 2.00 -24.48
C ASP A 64 7.45 2.81 -24.63
N ARG A 65 7.62 4.13 -24.70
CA ARG A 65 6.50 5.09 -24.76
C ARG A 65 5.62 4.88 -25.99
N LYS A 66 6.22 4.53 -27.13
CA LYS A 66 5.51 4.42 -28.41
C LYS A 66 4.54 3.24 -28.42
N ASN A 67 4.97 2.07 -27.96
CA ASN A 67 4.10 0.90 -27.91
C ASN A 67 3.01 1.07 -26.85
N ASN A 68 3.35 1.63 -25.68
CA ASN A 68 2.37 1.98 -24.65
C ASN A 68 1.32 2.98 -25.17
N MET A 69 1.73 4.00 -25.92
CA MET A 69 0.78 4.95 -26.53
C MET A 69 -0.17 4.25 -27.51
N ALA A 70 0.36 3.43 -28.41
CA ALA A 70 -0.44 2.69 -29.37
C ALA A 70 -1.44 1.74 -28.69
N PHE A 71 -1.02 1.06 -27.62
CA PHE A 71 -1.91 0.23 -26.80
C PHE A 71 -3.03 1.08 -26.19
N PHE A 72 -2.71 2.19 -25.53
CA PHE A 72 -3.69 3.07 -24.89
C PHE A 72 -4.67 3.69 -25.90
N GLU A 73 -4.18 4.13 -27.07
CA GLU A 73 -5.03 4.68 -28.14
C GLU A 73 -6.02 3.64 -28.67
N SER A 74 -5.56 2.41 -28.92
CA SER A 74 -6.42 1.31 -29.33
C SER A 74 -7.43 0.96 -28.23
N TYR A 75 -6.95 0.86 -26.99
CA TYR A 75 -7.73 0.46 -25.81
C TYR A 75 -8.87 1.43 -25.50
N PHE A 76 -8.63 2.75 -25.62
CA PHE A 76 -9.62 3.78 -25.34
C PHE A 76 -10.39 4.28 -26.57
N SER A 77 -10.16 3.72 -27.76
CA SER A 77 -10.70 4.21 -29.05
C SER A 77 -12.22 4.39 -29.09
N ASN A 78 -12.97 3.54 -28.39
CA ASN A 78 -14.44 3.57 -28.29
C ASN A 78 -14.97 4.30 -27.04
N THR A 79 -14.11 5.03 -26.34
CA THR A 79 -14.46 5.72 -25.09
C THR A 79 -14.33 7.24 -25.24
N LEU A 80 -14.88 7.97 -24.27
CA LEU A 80 -14.70 9.43 -24.19
C LEU A 80 -13.25 9.82 -23.91
N LEU A 81 -12.43 8.90 -23.39
CA LEU A 81 -11.04 9.17 -23.03
C LEU A 81 -10.10 9.24 -24.24
N ARG A 82 -10.54 8.80 -25.43
CA ARG A 82 -9.72 8.78 -26.67
C ARG A 82 -9.06 10.12 -27.01
N TYR A 83 -9.70 11.23 -26.63
CA TYR A 83 -9.20 12.58 -26.92
C TYR A 83 -8.09 13.04 -25.98
N ILE A 84 -7.96 12.39 -24.83
CA ILE A 84 -7.00 12.76 -23.78
C ILE A 84 -6.04 11.61 -23.43
N THR A 85 -6.10 10.49 -24.14
CA THR A 85 -5.22 9.33 -24.00
C THR A 85 -3.74 9.67 -23.77
N PRO A 86 -3.08 10.54 -24.56
CA PRO A 86 -1.68 10.84 -24.34
C PRO A 86 -1.40 11.52 -23.00
N TYR A 87 -2.33 12.36 -22.53
CA TYR A 87 -2.25 13.00 -21.22
C TYR A 87 -2.48 12.00 -20.09
N LEU A 88 -3.44 11.09 -20.24
CA LEU A 88 -3.69 10.02 -19.27
C LEU A 88 -2.45 9.15 -19.06
N LEU A 89 -1.77 8.76 -20.15
CA LEU A 89 -0.55 7.97 -20.06
C LEU A 89 0.56 8.73 -19.32
N THR A 90 0.71 10.03 -19.55
CA THR A 90 1.68 10.85 -18.79
C THR A 90 1.31 10.96 -17.32
N ILE A 91 0.05 11.29 -17.01
CA ILE A 91 -0.42 11.46 -15.64
C ILE A 91 -0.21 10.17 -14.85
N ILE A 92 -0.62 9.02 -15.40
CA ILE A 92 -0.47 7.75 -14.69
C ILE A 92 1.00 7.42 -14.46
N THR A 93 1.87 7.64 -15.46
CA THR A 93 3.31 7.42 -15.32
C THR A 93 3.90 8.26 -14.18
N ILE A 94 3.51 9.54 -14.07
CA ILE A 94 3.97 10.43 -13.00
C ILE A 94 3.52 9.91 -11.64
N PHE A 95 2.26 9.50 -11.49
CA PHE A 95 1.73 8.97 -10.23
C PHE A 95 2.41 7.67 -9.82
N GLU A 96 2.61 6.73 -10.75
CA GLU A 96 3.33 5.47 -10.51
C GLU A 96 4.79 5.72 -10.11
N LEU A 97 5.47 6.65 -10.78
CA LEU A 97 6.86 7.00 -10.49
C LEU A 97 6.98 7.74 -9.15
N ALA A 98 6.08 8.69 -8.86
CA ALA A 98 6.05 9.41 -7.60
C ALA A 98 5.77 8.48 -6.41
N GLY A 99 4.79 7.58 -6.55
CA GLY A 99 4.46 6.59 -5.53
C GLY A 99 5.63 5.63 -5.27
N SER A 100 6.22 5.07 -6.32
CA SER A 100 7.37 4.16 -6.19
C SER A 100 8.62 4.85 -5.63
N ALA A 101 8.94 6.07 -6.07
CA ALA A 101 10.05 6.85 -5.52
C ALA A 101 9.83 7.18 -4.03
N THR A 102 8.61 7.53 -3.65
CA THR A 102 8.22 7.79 -2.25
C THR A 102 8.38 6.53 -1.40
N LEU A 103 7.99 5.36 -1.92
CA LEU A 103 8.18 4.08 -1.23
C LEU A 103 9.66 3.70 -1.09
N ILE A 104 10.48 3.89 -2.13
CA ILE A 104 11.94 3.66 -2.04
C ILE A 104 12.55 4.52 -0.94
N TYR A 105 12.23 5.81 -0.94
CA TYR A 105 12.68 6.73 0.10
C TYR A 105 12.15 6.30 1.48
N GLY A 106 10.89 5.88 1.57
CA GLY A 106 10.28 5.42 2.80
C GLY A 106 10.91 4.15 3.37
N VAL A 107 11.31 3.20 2.53
CA VAL A 107 12.06 2.01 2.96
C VAL A 107 13.41 2.43 3.56
N TYR A 108 14.17 3.28 2.87
CA TYR A 108 15.43 3.81 3.39
C TYR A 108 15.23 4.57 4.73
N TYR A 109 14.18 5.38 4.81
CA TYR A 109 13.88 6.18 6.00
C TYR A 109 13.38 5.33 7.17
N ALA A 110 12.69 4.21 6.91
CA ALA A 110 12.27 3.27 7.94
C ALA A 110 13.48 2.64 8.65
N PHE A 111 14.56 2.34 7.93
CA PHE A 111 15.78 1.80 8.52
C PHE A 111 16.61 2.84 9.28
N THR A 112 16.66 4.08 8.80
CA THR A 112 17.52 5.13 9.38
C THR A 112 16.85 5.92 10.49
N ALA A 113 15.57 6.29 10.31
CA ALA A 113 14.81 7.13 11.24
C ALA A 113 13.75 6.34 12.04
N LYS A 114 13.66 5.01 11.85
CA LYS A 114 12.73 4.11 12.56
C LYS A 114 11.26 4.54 12.47
N THR A 115 10.86 5.10 11.32
CA THR A 115 9.48 5.55 11.05
C THR A 115 9.05 5.19 9.63
N THR A 116 7.78 4.81 9.48
CA THR A 116 7.19 4.35 8.22
C THR A 116 6.28 5.41 7.58
N LEU A 117 6.36 6.65 8.03
CA LEU A 117 5.54 7.76 7.54
C LEU A 117 5.62 7.96 6.02
N TRP A 118 6.81 7.84 5.44
CA TRP A 118 6.98 7.96 3.99
C TRP A 118 6.43 6.74 3.23
N ILE A 119 6.46 5.56 3.84
CA ILE A 119 5.79 4.37 3.28
C ILE A 119 4.28 4.61 3.21
N PHE A 120 3.69 5.19 4.27
CA PHE A 120 2.28 5.57 4.28
C PHE A 120 1.92 6.50 3.12
N TYR A 121 2.72 7.56 2.88
CA TYR A 121 2.46 8.46 1.76
C TYR A 121 2.58 7.76 0.40
N GLY A 122 3.56 6.88 0.23
CA GLY A 122 3.68 6.08 -0.99
C GLY A 122 2.47 5.16 -1.22
N TYR A 123 1.95 4.54 -0.16
CA TYR A 123 0.71 3.75 -0.22
C TYR A 123 -0.50 4.57 -0.65
N VAL A 124 -0.68 5.76 -0.08
CA VAL A 124 -1.79 6.64 -0.46
C VAL A 124 -1.69 7.04 -1.94
N ILE A 125 -0.50 7.40 -2.42
CA ILE A 125 -0.29 7.76 -3.83
C ILE A 125 -0.60 6.57 -4.75
N LEU A 126 -0.12 5.37 -4.43
CA LEU A 126 -0.37 4.18 -5.24
C LEU A 126 -1.81 3.68 -5.15
N ALA A 127 -2.50 3.86 -4.01
CA ALA A 127 -3.94 3.58 -3.91
C ALA A 127 -4.73 4.46 -4.89
N LEU A 128 -4.44 5.76 -4.93
CA LEU A 128 -5.04 6.69 -5.89
C LEU A 128 -4.70 6.32 -7.34
N THR A 129 -3.45 5.90 -7.58
CA THR A 129 -2.99 5.43 -8.89
C THR A 129 -3.80 4.23 -9.38
N ILE A 130 -4.03 3.23 -8.50
CA ILE A 130 -4.87 2.08 -8.81
C ILE A 130 -6.32 2.50 -9.07
N MET A 131 -6.86 3.44 -8.30
CA MET A 131 -8.22 3.96 -8.53
C MET A 131 -8.34 4.62 -9.92
N PHE A 132 -7.33 5.36 -10.38
CA PHE A 132 -7.32 5.93 -11.74
C PHE A 132 -7.26 4.85 -12.81
N LEU A 133 -6.41 3.83 -12.65
CA LEU A 133 -6.33 2.69 -13.58
C LEU A 133 -7.66 1.94 -13.65
N LEU A 134 -8.25 1.63 -12.49
CA LEU A 134 -9.53 0.95 -12.37
C LEU A 134 -10.64 1.75 -13.05
N LEU A 135 -10.68 3.08 -12.84
CA LEU A 135 -11.67 3.94 -13.49
C LEU A 135 -11.53 3.90 -15.02
N GLY A 136 -10.30 3.97 -15.54
CA GLY A 136 -10.02 3.85 -16.98
C GLY A 136 -10.53 2.53 -17.54
N GLN A 137 -10.18 1.41 -16.90
CA GLN A 137 -10.63 0.07 -17.31
C GLN A 137 -12.16 -0.08 -17.26
N ARG A 138 -12.84 0.50 -16.26
CA ARG A 138 -14.31 0.50 -16.18
C ARG A 138 -14.95 1.31 -17.31
N ILE A 139 -14.38 2.45 -17.68
CA ILE A 139 -14.85 3.25 -18.83
C ILE A 139 -14.65 2.49 -20.15
N ALA A 140 -13.55 1.76 -20.27
CA ALA A 140 -13.28 0.86 -21.40
C ALA A 140 -14.10 -0.45 -21.37
N LYS A 141 -14.91 -0.67 -20.32
CA LYS A 141 -15.68 -1.91 -20.08
C LYS A 141 -14.82 -3.16 -19.95
N ASP A 142 -13.58 -3.02 -19.55
CA ASP A 142 -12.67 -4.12 -19.24
C ASP A 142 -12.83 -4.54 -17.77
N TYR A 143 -13.79 -5.42 -17.55
CA TYR A 143 -14.13 -5.92 -16.22
C TYR A 143 -13.08 -6.88 -15.66
N GLU A 144 -12.40 -7.63 -16.53
CA GLU A 144 -11.34 -8.57 -16.16
C GLU A 144 -10.08 -7.81 -15.74
N GLY A 145 -9.63 -6.85 -16.55
CA GLY A 145 -8.52 -5.95 -16.21
C GLY A 145 -8.79 -5.20 -14.89
N SER A 146 -10.01 -4.73 -14.69
CA SER A 146 -10.43 -4.09 -13.43
C SER A 146 -10.32 -5.02 -12.22
N ALA A 147 -10.65 -6.30 -12.37
CA ALA A 147 -10.56 -7.28 -11.29
C ALA A 147 -9.10 -7.56 -10.92
N ASN A 148 -8.19 -7.57 -11.89
CA ASN A 148 -6.76 -7.80 -11.67
C ASN A 148 -6.08 -6.70 -10.83
N LEU A 149 -6.68 -5.53 -10.70
CA LEU A 149 -6.19 -4.45 -9.83
C LEU A 149 -6.58 -4.60 -8.36
N VAL A 150 -7.65 -5.34 -8.08
CA VAL A 150 -8.21 -5.47 -6.73
C VAL A 150 -7.19 -6.07 -5.73
N PRO A 151 -6.40 -7.11 -6.06
CA PRO A 151 -5.40 -7.64 -5.15
C PRO A 151 -4.34 -6.60 -4.73
N TYR A 152 -3.87 -5.76 -5.65
CA TYR A 152 -2.91 -4.70 -5.34
C TYR A 152 -3.53 -3.65 -4.43
N PHE A 153 -4.78 -3.27 -4.67
CA PHE A 153 -5.51 -2.34 -3.82
C PHE A 153 -5.68 -2.90 -2.40
N ILE A 154 -6.09 -4.17 -2.27
CA ILE A 154 -6.21 -4.85 -0.97
C ILE A 154 -4.87 -4.86 -0.25
N LEU A 155 -3.77 -5.18 -0.94
CA LEU A 155 -2.44 -5.20 -0.34
C LEU A 155 -2.03 -3.82 0.21
N ILE A 156 -2.33 -2.75 -0.52
CA ILE A 156 -2.11 -1.37 -0.05
C ILE A 156 -2.96 -1.07 1.19
N MET A 157 -4.24 -1.44 1.19
CA MET A 157 -5.12 -1.23 2.34
C MET A 157 -4.63 -1.99 3.58
N LEU A 158 -4.16 -3.24 3.43
CA LEU A 158 -3.54 -4.00 4.52
C LEU A 158 -2.27 -3.31 5.04
N GLY A 159 -1.43 -2.79 4.13
CA GLY A 159 -0.27 -2.00 4.48
C GLY A 159 -0.62 -0.76 5.33
N ILE A 160 -1.64 -0.01 4.91
CA ILE A 160 -2.14 1.17 5.66
C ILE A 160 -2.75 0.77 7.01
N MET A 161 -3.57 -0.30 7.05
CA MET A 161 -4.20 -0.76 8.29
C MET A 161 -3.16 -1.20 9.33
N SER A 162 -2.03 -1.75 8.90
CA SER A 162 -0.96 -2.17 9.81
C SER A 162 -0.18 -1.01 10.45
N MET A 163 -0.44 0.24 10.06
CA MET A 163 0.26 1.43 10.57
C MET A 163 -0.42 2.06 11.80
N TYR A 164 -1.53 1.48 12.25
CA TYR A 164 -2.33 1.93 13.39
C TYR A 164 -2.38 0.89 14.50
#